data_AF-A0A9B7CWF1-F1
#
_entry.id   AF-A0A9B7CWF1-F1
#
_cell.length_a   1.000
_cell.length_b   1.000
_cell.length_c   1.000
_cell.angle_alpha   90.00
_cell.angle_beta   90.00
_cell.angle_gamma   90.00
#
_symmetry.space_group_name_H-M   'P 1'
#
loop_
_entity.id
_entity.type
_entity.pdbx_description
1 polymer ?
#
loop_
_entity_poly.entity_id
_entity_poly.type
_entity_poly.pdbx_seq_one_letter_code
_entity_poly.pdbx_strand_id
1 'polypeptide(L)'
;MNPACKQYSTDIIGLKRPTALDKLFDSIPKPKGAVPEFGLPKWKVMPLESKIPMVPGPEGVYNFTRRKLGEELWISTPDAEFNLSDPYGYEIQWTYDSLHDKHLLPHFSKPNIIRHLIKSGFVTKNLDAKCSLKDYNMYRRYLRRLHCDSIKKELNRRTKQSIEERAILYAQEQAEKEVKRLRERERLMELRKSAITQSKMTEKMKLQKQKEKQRKIDERLQALAQKKKETQQMRYIKSKAHAEIIQQKQIAATDIRRQKIIQTLLEWNRKERIRKKMLETRLAHEREEKRKIVELKYI
;
A
#
# COMPACT_ATOMS: atom_id res chain seq x y z
N MET A 1 -45.89 -9.03 45.71
CA MET A 1 -44.77 -8.43 46.46
C MET A 1 -43.97 -9.57 47.07
N ASN A 2 -42.84 -9.93 46.47
CA ASN A 2 -41.97 -10.99 46.97
C ASN A 2 -40.87 -10.36 47.83
N PRO A 3 -40.73 -10.71 49.12
CA PRO A 3 -39.62 -10.22 49.92
C PRO A 3 -38.35 -10.92 49.46
N ALA A 4 -37.39 -10.13 49.01
CA ALA A 4 -36.08 -10.60 48.60
C ALA A 4 -35.41 -11.37 49.75
N CYS A 5 -35.13 -12.64 49.50
CA CYS A 5 -34.29 -13.49 50.33
C CYS A 5 -32.92 -12.82 50.46
N LYS A 6 -32.65 -12.21 51.62
CA LYS A 6 -31.32 -11.73 51.98
C LYS A 6 -30.43 -12.97 52.09
N GLN A 7 -29.60 -13.19 51.08
CA GLN A 7 -28.50 -14.16 51.15
C GLN A 7 -27.57 -13.71 52.28
N TYR A 8 -27.62 -14.43 53.40
CA TYR A 8 -26.63 -14.32 54.45
C TYR A 8 -25.30 -14.84 53.88
N SER A 9 -24.46 -13.93 53.38
CA SER A 9 -23.04 -14.22 53.22
C SER A 9 -22.46 -14.33 54.62
N THR A 10 -22.48 -15.54 55.18
CA THR A 10 -21.59 -15.89 56.28
C THR A 10 -20.17 -15.85 55.74
N ASP A 11 -19.59 -14.66 55.67
CA ASP A 11 -18.14 -14.52 55.54
C ASP A 11 -17.54 -15.18 56.78
N ILE A 12 -16.97 -16.36 56.59
CA ILE A 12 -16.12 -17.02 57.57
C ILE A 12 -14.86 -16.16 57.66
N ILE A 13 -14.87 -15.16 58.54
CA ILE A 13 -13.81 -14.14 58.73
C ILE A 13 -12.43 -14.76 59.02
N GLY A 14 -12.34 -16.07 59.28
CA GLY A 14 -11.09 -16.79 59.57
C GLY A 14 -10.41 -17.53 58.41
N LEU A 15 -11.02 -17.67 57.22
CA LEU A 15 -10.42 -18.45 56.13
C LEU A 15 -9.91 -17.56 55.00
N LYS A 16 -8.58 -17.55 54.81
CA LYS A 16 -7.93 -16.85 53.68
C LYS A 16 -8.48 -17.44 52.36
N ARG A 17 -9.09 -16.60 51.53
CA ARG A 17 -9.49 -16.99 50.16
C ARG A 17 -8.23 -17.31 49.34
N PRO A 18 -8.13 -18.47 48.67
CA PRO A 18 -6.95 -18.83 47.89
C PRO A 18 -6.70 -17.83 46.75
N THR A 19 -5.51 -17.25 46.72
CA THR A 19 -5.08 -16.33 45.66
C THR A 19 -4.75 -17.10 44.38
N ALA A 20 -4.72 -16.45 43.23
CA ALA A 20 -4.25 -17.06 41.97
C ALA A 20 -2.82 -17.64 42.11
N LEU A 21 -1.97 -16.99 42.90
CA LEU A 21 -0.66 -17.53 43.27
C LEU A 21 -0.78 -18.78 44.14
N ASP A 22 -1.61 -18.79 45.19
CA ASP A 22 -1.80 -19.97 46.04
C ASP A 22 -2.25 -21.19 45.19
N LYS A 23 -3.18 -20.98 44.23
CA LYS A 23 -3.59 -22.01 43.28
C LYS A 23 -2.45 -22.51 42.39
N LEU A 24 -1.52 -21.63 41.99
CA LEU A 24 -0.33 -22.01 41.24
C LEU A 24 0.61 -22.86 42.09
N PHE A 25 0.86 -22.45 43.33
CA PHE A 25 1.67 -23.21 44.29
C PHE A 25 1.12 -24.63 44.49
N ASP A 26 -0.20 -24.78 44.62
CA ASP A 26 -0.85 -26.08 44.79
C ASP A 26 -0.86 -26.93 43.51
N SER A 27 -0.89 -26.28 42.34
CA SER A 27 -0.86 -27.00 41.05
C SER A 27 0.49 -27.66 40.74
N ILE A 28 1.58 -27.16 41.33
CA ILE A 28 2.93 -27.67 41.09
C ILE A 28 3.26 -28.73 42.14
N PRO A 29 3.50 -29.98 41.74
CA PRO A 29 3.73 -31.07 42.68
C PRO A 29 5.00 -30.83 43.48
N LYS A 30 4.93 -31.09 44.79
CA LYS A 30 6.11 -31.10 45.66
C LYS A 30 7.05 -32.23 45.23
N PRO A 31 8.38 -32.03 45.32
CA PRO A 31 9.33 -33.07 44.95
C PRO A 31 9.21 -34.30 45.85
N LYS A 32 9.55 -35.47 45.32
CA LYS A 32 9.49 -36.75 46.04
C LYS A 32 10.39 -36.68 47.30
N GLY A 33 9.91 -37.23 48.41
CA GLY A 33 10.61 -37.20 49.71
C GLY A 33 10.41 -35.91 50.52
N ALA A 34 9.76 -34.89 49.96
CA ALA A 34 9.49 -33.62 50.66
C ALA A 34 8.48 -33.77 51.80
N VAL A 35 7.55 -34.72 51.70
CA VAL A 35 6.60 -35.05 52.75
C VAL A 35 6.95 -36.43 53.28
N PRO A 36 7.19 -36.59 54.59
CA PRO A 36 7.40 -37.90 55.20
C PRO A 36 6.19 -38.81 54.95
N GLU A 37 6.44 -40.06 54.58
CA GLU A 37 5.36 -41.07 54.42
C GLU A 37 4.76 -41.44 55.78
N PHE A 38 5.59 -41.41 56.82
CA PHE A 38 5.24 -41.71 58.20
C PHE A 38 5.03 -40.44 59.04
N GLY A 39 4.45 -40.59 60.22
CA GLY A 39 4.31 -39.52 61.21
C GLY A 39 2.92 -38.89 61.26
N LEU A 40 2.83 -37.77 61.98
CA LEU A 40 1.56 -37.15 62.34
C LEU A 40 0.88 -36.50 61.11
N PRO A 41 -0.46 -36.49 61.01
CA PRO A 41 -1.17 -35.81 59.92
C PRO A 41 -0.75 -34.35 59.73
N LYS A 42 -0.41 -33.66 60.84
CA LYS A 42 0.08 -32.28 60.82
C LYS A 42 1.37 -32.11 60.01
N TRP A 43 2.24 -33.12 59.98
CA TRP A 43 3.50 -33.06 59.22
C TRP A 43 3.28 -33.10 57.70
N LYS A 44 2.16 -33.70 57.25
CA LYS A 44 1.82 -33.78 55.82
C LYS A 44 1.37 -32.44 55.24
N VAL A 45 0.64 -31.67 56.03
CA VAL A 45 0.16 -30.33 55.66
C VAL A 45 1.17 -29.23 55.95
N MET A 46 2.27 -29.56 56.64
CA MET A 46 3.25 -28.57 57.05
C MET A 46 4.04 -28.03 55.84
N PRO A 47 4.31 -26.71 55.80
CA PRO A 47 5.22 -26.13 54.80
C PRO A 47 6.62 -26.75 54.86
N LEU A 48 7.34 -26.70 53.74
CA LEU A 48 8.71 -27.25 53.66
C LEU A 48 9.74 -26.37 54.39
N GLU A 49 9.39 -25.10 54.63
CA GLU A 49 10.15 -24.12 55.40
C GLU A 49 10.21 -24.46 56.89
N SER A 50 9.13 -25.03 57.42
CA SER A 50 9.01 -25.33 58.83
C SER A 50 9.79 -26.61 59.17
N LYS A 51 10.55 -26.55 60.26
CA LYS A 51 11.22 -27.72 60.82
C LYS A 51 10.18 -28.68 61.37
N ILE A 52 10.37 -29.98 61.12
CA ILE A 52 9.56 -31.00 61.77
C ILE A 52 9.97 -31.06 63.24
N PRO A 53 9.02 -30.89 64.18
CA PRO A 53 9.31 -31.06 65.59
C PRO A 53 9.49 -32.54 65.92
N MET A 54 10.49 -32.87 66.74
CA MET A 54 10.60 -34.22 67.30
C MET A 54 9.52 -34.40 68.37
N VAL A 55 8.66 -35.40 68.20
CA VAL A 55 7.70 -35.81 69.23
C VAL A 55 8.25 -37.08 69.88
N PRO A 56 8.37 -37.14 71.22
CA PRO A 56 8.88 -38.33 71.89
C PRO A 56 7.98 -39.52 71.56
N GLY A 57 8.60 -40.62 71.17
CA GLY A 57 7.91 -41.86 70.79
C GLY A 57 8.81 -43.07 71.02
N PRO A 58 8.26 -44.28 70.87
CA PRO A 58 9.04 -45.51 70.99
C PRO A 58 10.22 -45.51 70.00
N GLU A 59 11.31 -46.17 70.41
CA GLU A 59 12.50 -46.28 69.58
C GLU A 59 12.18 -46.95 68.23
N GLY A 60 12.64 -46.36 67.13
CA GLY A 60 12.44 -46.88 65.77
C GLY A 60 11.10 -46.53 65.09
N VAL A 61 10.20 -45.81 65.75
CA VAL A 61 8.92 -45.36 65.15
C VAL A 61 9.14 -44.35 64.01
N TYR A 62 10.10 -43.45 64.17
CA TYR A 62 10.43 -42.43 63.16
C TYR A 62 11.66 -42.85 62.37
N ASN A 63 11.48 -43.15 61.09
CA ASN A 63 12.57 -43.50 60.18
C ASN A 63 12.74 -42.40 59.15
N PHE A 64 13.43 -41.31 59.51
CA PHE A 64 13.73 -40.25 58.55
C PHE A 64 14.65 -40.77 57.46
N THR A 65 14.21 -40.67 56.22
CA THR A 65 14.94 -41.09 55.03
C THR A 65 14.96 -39.95 54.03
N ARG A 66 16.03 -39.85 53.23
CA ARG A 66 16.12 -38.83 52.17
C ARG A 66 15.87 -39.44 50.80
N ARG A 67 16.74 -40.39 50.41
CA ARG A 67 16.71 -41.10 49.13
C ARG A 67 17.19 -42.54 49.31
N LYS A 68 17.12 -43.32 48.23
CA LYS A 68 17.65 -44.69 48.25
C LYS A 68 19.18 -44.70 48.32
N LEU A 69 19.70 -45.82 48.76
CA LEU A 69 21.14 -46.10 48.80
C LEU A 69 21.78 -45.90 47.42
N GLY A 70 22.85 -45.12 47.36
CA GLY A 70 23.57 -44.76 46.14
C GLY A 70 22.88 -43.77 45.21
N GLU A 71 21.68 -43.28 45.55
CA GLU A 71 21.07 -42.17 44.82
C GLU A 71 21.63 -40.84 45.33
N GLU A 72 22.01 -39.99 44.37
CA GLU A 72 22.52 -38.65 44.66
C GLU A 72 21.46 -37.80 45.38
N LEU A 73 21.85 -37.23 46.53
CA LEU A 73 21.01 -36.34 47.34
C LEU A 73 20.67 -35.04 46.61
N TRP A 74 21.71 -34.46 46.02
CA TRP A 74 21.72 -33.13 45.45
C TRP A 74 21.51 -33.24 43.95
N ILE A 75 20.26 -33.11 43.52
CA ILE A 75 19.88 -33.14 42.11
C ILE A 75 20.49 -31.93 41.39
N SER A 76 21.49 -32.18 40.56
CA SER A 76 21.90 -31.23 39.52
C SER A 76 21.00 -31.44 38.31
N THR A 77 20.03 -30.54 38.11
CA THR A 77 19.28 -30.54 36.84
C THR A 77 20.17 -29.96 35.75
N PRO A 78 20.21 -30.50 34.52
CA PRO A 78 21.05 -29.97 33.44
C PRO A 78 20.72 -28.51 33.08
N ASP A 79 19.48 -28.08 33.33
CA ASP A 79 19.01 -26.69 33.19
C ASP A 79 19.14 -25.89 34.50
N ALA A 80 19.92 -26.35 35.48
CA ALA A 80 20.08 -25.64 36.76
C ALA A 80 20.82 -24.33 36.50
N GLU A 81 20.13 -23.21 36.71
CA GLU A 81 20.74 -21.89 36.69
C GLU A 81 21.69 -21.72 37.89
N PHE A 82 22.80 -21.01 37.67
CA PHE A 82 23.73 -20.69 38.75
C PHE A 82 23.05 -19.75 39.74
N ASN A 83 22.74 -20.28 40.92
CA ASN A 83 21.95 -19.57 41.90
C ASN A 83 22.84 -18.98 43.00
N LEU A 84 22.93 -17.65 42.97
CA LEU A 84 23.70 -16.80 43.89
C LEU A 84 22.93 -16.39 45.16
N SER A 85 21.76 -16.96 45.42
CA SER A 85 20.93 -16.56 46.59
C SER A 85 21.57 -16.92 47.93
N ASP A 86 22.41 -17.95 47.96
CA ASP A 86 23.13 -18.40 49.16
C ASP A 86 24.62 -18.59 48.85
N PRO A 87 25.39 -17.49 48.72
CA PRO A 87 26.79 -17.57 48.32
C PRO A 87 27.69 -18.19 49.40
N TYR A 88 27.25 -18.15 50.66
CA TYR A 88 28.00 -18.66 51.81
C TYR A 88 27.54 -20.04 52.29
N GLY A 89 26.49 -20.63 51.68
CA GLY A 89 26.01 -21.97 52.02
C GLY A 89 25.33 -22.06 53.40
N TYR A 90 24.70 -20.98 53.87
CA TYR A 90 24.01 -20.97 55.17
C TYR A 90 22.71 -21.80 55.13
N GLU A 91 22.05 -21.87 53.99
CA GLU A 91 20.79 -22.59 53.85
C GLU A 91 21.04 -24.10 53.72
N ILE A 92 22.01 -24.49 52.89
CA ILE A 92 22.30 -25.89 52.56
C ILE A 92 23.79 -26.15 52.80
N GLN A 93 24.07 -27.06 53.74
CA GLN A 93 25.42 -27.58 53.96
C GLN A 93 25.63 -28.79 53.05
N TRP A 94 26.60 -28.69 52.15
CA TRP A 94 26.96 -29.75 51.20
C TRP A 94 27.92 -30.76 51.85
N THR A 95 27.50 -31.38 52.94
CA THR A 95 28.29 -32.42 53.60
C THR A 95 28.31 -33.69 52.75
N TYR A 96 29.49 -34.29 52.61
CA TYR A 96 29.63 -35.57 51.93
C TYR A 96 28.91 -36.66 52.73
N ASP A 97 28.15 -37.49 52.04
CA ASP A 97 27.43 -38.61 52.61
C ASP A 97 27.69 -39.88 51.82
N SER A 98 28.42 -40.81 52.43
CA SER A 98 28.83 -42.05 51.79
C SER A 98 27.64 -42.88 51.32
N LEU A 99 26.50 -42.88 52.02
CA LEU A 99 25.34 -43.70 51.65
C LEU A 99 24.67 -43.24 50.35
N HIS A 100 24.94 -42.01 49.91
CA HIS A 100 24.37 -41.42 48.71
C HIS A 100 25.40 -41.26 47.58
N ASP A 101 26.60 -41.81 47.76
CA ASP A 101 27.61 -41.84 46.72
C ASP A 101 27.31 -42.95 45.71
N LYS A 102 27.07 -42.54 44.46
CA LYS A 102 26.83 -43.44 43.33
C LYS A 102 27.98 -44.42 43.09
N HIS A 103 29.21 -44.03 43.40
CA HIS A 103 30.41 -44.84 43.18
C HIS A 103 30.59 -45.90 44.26
N LEU A 104 30.00 -45.69 45.44
CA LEU A 104 29.98 -46.68 46.51
C LEU A 104 28.82 -47.66 46.41
N LEU A 105 27.85 -47.41 45.52
CA LEU A 105 26.71 -48.30 45.30
C LEU A 105 27.12 -49.76 45.00
N PRO A 106 28.11 -50.08 44.16
CA PRO A 106 28.53 -51.46 43.93
C PRO A 106 29.08 -52.15 45.19
N HIS A 107 29.75 -51.39 46.06
CA HIS A 107 30.24 -51.90 47.34
C HIS A 107 29.07 -52.19 48.30
N PHE A 108 28.14 -51.24 48.42
CA PHE A 108 26.98 -51.40 49.29
C PHE A 108 25.98 -52.44 48.79
N SER A 109 25.91 -52.68 47.48
CA SER A 109 24.99 -53.65 46.87
C SER A 109 25.32 -55.11 47.20
N LYS A 110 26.51 -55.38 47.77
CA LYS A 110 26.90 -56.74 48.19
C LYS A 110 25.95 -57.24 49.29
N PRO A 111 25.37 -58.46 49.18
CA PRO A 111 24.36 -58.96 50.13
C PRO A 111 24.82 -58.99 51.59
N ASN A 112 26.11 -59.23 51.84
CA ASN A 112 26.68 -59.23 53.19
C ASN A 112 26.69 -57.81 53.79
N ILE A 113 27.04 -56.82 52.96
CA ILE A 113 27.10 -55.41 53.35
C ILE A 113 25.69 -54.85 53.56
N ILE A 114 24.74 -55.13 52.66
CA ILE A 114 23.34 -54.72 52.84
C ILE A 114 22.78 -55.26 54.17
N ARG A 115 22.96 -56.57 54.43
CA ARG A 115 22.49 -57.18 55.67
C ARG A 115 23.10 -56.52 56.91
N HIS A 116 24.39 -56.19 56.85
CA HIS A 116 25.07 -55.46 57.90
C HIS A 116 24.49 -54.05 58.08
N LEU A 117 24.29 -53.27 57.00
CA LEU A 117 23.74 -51.92 57.05
C LEU A 117 22.30 -51.88 57.60
N ILE A 118 21.47 -52.86 57.25
CA ILE A 118 20.11 -53.00 57.78
C ILE A 118 20.17 -53.34 59.28
N LYS A 119 21.03 -54.29 59.68
CA LYS A 119 21.20 -54.68 61.08
C LYS A 119 21.72 -53.53 61.95
N SER A 120 22.66 -52.76 61.42
CA SER A 120 23.25 -51.58 62.08
C SER A 120 22.32 -50.36 62.05
N GLY A 121 21.18 -50.43 61.35
CA GLY A 121 20.17 -49.37 61.34
C GLY A 121 20.53 -48.15 60.49
N PHE A 122 21.47 -48.25 59.54
CA PHE A 122 21.79 -47.16 58.61
C PHE A 122 20.82 -47.11 57.42
N VAL A 123 20.21 -48.23 57.08
CA VAL A 123 19.34 -48.38 55.89
C VAL A 123 18.04 -49.08 56.29
N THR A 124 16.92 -48.71 55.66
CA THR A 124 15.63 -49.39 55.85
C THR A 124 15.59 -50.73 55.09
N LYS A 125 14.57 -51.55 55.36
CA LYS A 125 14.33 -52.78 54.57
C LYS A 125 14.08 -52.49 53.08
N ASN A 126 13.62 -51.28 52.76
CA ASN A 126 13.36 -50.81 51.40
C ASN A 126 14.60 -50.21 50.72
N LEU A 127 15.77 -50.31 51.35
CA LEU A 127 17.04 -49.73 50.90
C LEU A 127 17.09 -48.19 50.91
N ASP A 128 16.26 -47.55 51.74
CA ASP A 128 16.33 -46.11 51.95
C ASP A 128 17.40 -45.77 52.99
N ALA A 129 18.26 -44.79 52.70
CA ALA A 129 19.28 -44.33 53.62
C ALA A 129 18.63 -43.53 54.75
N LYS A 130 18.79 -43.99 56.00
CA LYS A 130 18.30 -43.28 57.19
C LYS A 130 19.20 -42.09 57.50
N CYS A 131 18.61 -41.04 58.07
CA CYS A 131 19.34 -39.85 58.48
C CYS A 131 18.82 -39.29 59.81
N SER A 132 19.57 -38.33 60.37
CA SER A 132 19.11 -37.60 61.55
C SER A 132 17.97 -36.64 61.20
N LEU A 133 17.18 -36.24 62.20
CA LEU A 133 16.15 -35.20 62.03
C LEU A 133 16.75 -33.86 61.54
N LYS A 134 17.99 -33.55 61.95
CA LYS A 134 18.71 -32.36 61.50
C LYS A 134 18.96 -32.44 59.99
N ASP A 135 19.50 -33.55 59.52
CA ASP A 135 19.81 -33.75 58.10
C ASP A 135 18.54 -33.81 57.25
N TYR A 136 17.47 -34.41 57.77
CA TYR A 136 16.18 -34.43 57.10
C TYR A 136 15.60 -33.02 56.96
N ASN A 137 15.65 -32.18 58.00
CA ASN A 137 15.20 -30.80 57.93
C ASN A 137 16.05 -29.95 56.95
N MET A 138 17.37 -30.18 56.89
CA MET A 138 18.24 -29.56 55.88
C MET A 138 17.85 -30.00 54.47
N TYR A 139 17.59 -31.30 54.27
CA TYR A 139 17.13 -31.84 52.99
C TYR A 139 15.77 -31.27 52.57
N ARG A 140 14.81 -31.13 53.50
CA ARG A 140 13.51 -30.47 53.24
C ARG A 140 13.68 -29.05 52.74
N ARG A 141 14.64 -28.29 53.29
CA ARG A 141 14.94 -26.93 52.85
C ARG A 141 15.50 -26.91 51.42
N TYR A 142 16.35 -27.86 51.06
CA TYR A 142 16.80 -28.03 49.68
C TYR A 142 15.63 -28.39 48.73
N LEU A 143 14.77 -29.33 49.12
CA LEU A 143 13.60 -29.69 48.33
C LEU A 143 12.63 -28.52 48.15
N ARG A 144 12.49 -27.67 49.16
CA ARG A 144 11.76 -26.40 49.07
C ARG A 144 12.34 -25.48 48.01
N ARG A 145 13.67 -25.31 47.99
CA ARG A 145 14.35 -24.51 46.96
C ARG A 145 14.04 -25.03 45.55
N LEU A 146 14.15 -26.34 45.32
CA LEU A 146 13.79 -26.95 44.03
C LEU A 146 12.32 -26.70 43.64
N HIS A 147 11.40 -26.81 44.60
CA HIS A 147 9.98 -26.54 44.37
C HIS A 147 9.76 -25.06 44.01
N CYS A 148 10.36 -24.14 44.75
CA CYS A 148 10.31 -22.71 44.47
C CYS A 148 10.89 -22.37 43.09
N ASP A 149 12.00 -23.00 42.69
CA ASP A 149 12.60 -22.78 41.37
C ASP A 149 11.69 -23.30 40.25
N SER A 150 11.00 -24.43 40.48
CA SER A 150 9.97 -24.94 39.56
C SER A 150 8.78 -23.96 39.43
N ILE A 151 8.33 -23.39 40.55
CA ILE A 151 7.26 -22.39 40.57
C ILE A 151 7.68 -21.12 39.82
N LYS A 152 8.90 -20.63 40.04
CA LYS A 152 9.44 -19.46 39.32
C LYS A 152 9.50 -19.73 37.82
N LYS A 153 9.96 -20.91 37.39
CA LYS A 153 10.04 -21.30 35.97
C LYS A 153 8.64 -21.27 35.32
N GLU A 154 7.64 -21.84 36.00
CA GLU A 154 6.26 -21.84 35.51
C GLU A 154 5.63 -20.44 35.50
N LEU A 155 5.89 -19.63 36.54
CA LEU A 155 5.41 -18.25 36.59
C LEU A 155 6.00 -17.44 35.43
N ASN A 156 7.31 -17.53 35.21
CA ASN A 156 8.00 -16.85 34.11
C ASN A 156 7.46 -17.30 32.75
N ARG A 157 7.14 -18.59 32.58
CA ARG A 157 6.52 -19.12 31.36
C ARG A 157 5.16 -18.46 31.11
N ARG A 158 4.29 -18.39 32.12
CA ARG A 158 2.96 -17.76 32.00
C ARG A 158 3.05 -16.26 31.74
N THR A 159 3.98 -15.57 32.41
CA THR A 159 4.21 -14.14 32.19
C THR A 159 4.68 -13.86 30.77
N LYS A 160 5.63 -14.64 30.23
CA LYS A 160 6.08 -14.52 28.84
C LYS A 160 4.93 -14.72 27.86
N GLN A 161 4.14 -15.78 28.03
CA GLN A 161 2.96 -16.04 27.20
C GLN A 161 1.96 -14.89 27.22
N SER A 162 1.64 -14.36 28.40
CA SER A 162 0.71 -13.23 28.52
C SER A 162 1.23 -11.95 27.85
N ILE A 163 2.54 -11.69 27.93
CA ILE A 163 3.16 -10.55 27.24
C ILE A 163 3.09 -10.73 25.72
N GLU A 164 3.41 -11.92 25.22
CA GLU A 164 3.36 -12.27 23.80
C GLU A 164 1.94 -12.15 23.24
N GLU A 165 0.95 -12.72 23.93
CA GLU A 165 -0.47 -12.60 23.57
C GLU A 165 -0.91 -11.14 23.46
N ARG A 166 -0.52 -10.31 24.44
CA ARG A 166 -0.84 -8.88 24.43
C ARG A 166 -0.15 -8.14 23.28
N ALA A 167 1.09 -8.52 22.95
CA ALA A 167 1.80 -7.94 21.81
C ALA A 167 1.16 -8.33 20.46
N ILE A 168 0.69 -9.58 20.33
CA ILE A 168 -0.04 -10.05 19.13
C ILE A 168 -1.35 -9.29 18.97
N LEU A 169 -2.15 -9.16 20.03
CA LEU A 169 -3.41 -8.41 20.00
C LEU A 169 -3.18 -6.95 19.59
N TYR A 170 -2.15 -6.31 20.15
CA TYR A 170 -1.77 -4.96 19.77
C TYR A 170 -1.36 -4.86 18.29
N ALA A 171 -0.54 -5.78 17.80
CA ALA A 171 -0.12 -5.81 16.39
C ALA A 171 -1.31 -6.02 15.44
N GLN A 172 -2.26 -6.89 15.80
CA GLN A 172 -3.50 -7.10 15.05
C GLN A 172 -4.33 -5.81 14.97
N GLU A 173 -4.52 -5.12 16.09
CA GLU A 173 -5.28 -3.86 16.13
C GLU A 173 -4.61 -2.79 15.24
N GLN A 174 -3.28 -2.69 15.25
CA GLN A 174 -2.56 -1.75 14.38
C GLN A 174 -2.69 -2.14 12.90
N ALA A 175 -2.56 -3.43 12.59
CA ALA A 175 -2.72 -3.92 11.21
C ALA A 175 -4.13 -3.62 10.67
N GLU A 176 -5.18 -3.81 11.49
CA GLU A 176 -6.55 -3.47 11.10
C GLU A 176 -6.74 -1.97 10.83
N LYS A 177 -6.14 -1.11 11.66
CA LYS A 177 -6.16 0.35 11.46
C LYS A 177 -5.46 0.74 10.16
N GLU A 178 -4.31 0.15 9.87
CA GLU A 178 -3.58 0.40 8.62
C GLU A 178 -4.36 -0.10 7.40
N VAL A 179 -4.98 -1.28 7.47
CA VAL A 179 -5.85 -1.79 6.39
C VAL A 179 -7.01 -0.83 6.12
N LYS A 180 -7.66 -0.28 7.17
CA LYS A 180 -8.72 0.73 7.00
C LYS A 180 -8.20 2.00 6.32
N ARG A 181 -7.06 2.53 6.76
CA ARG A 181 -6.41 3.71 6.15
C ARG A 181 -6.06 3.48 4.68
N LEU A 182 -5.51 2.31 4.35
CA LEU A 182 -5.17 1.95 2.98
C LEU A 182 -6.42 1.85 2.10
N ARG A 183 -7.50 1.22 2.58
CA ARG A 183 -8.77 1.14 1.86
C ARG A 183 -9.37 2.51 1.58
N GLU A 184 -9.33 3.43 2.54
CA GLU A 184 -9.80 4.81 2.33
C GLU A 184 -8.97 5.54 1.28
N ARG A 185 -7.64 5.41 1.35
CA ARG A 185 -6.73 5.99 0.36
C ARG A 185 -6.94 5.44 -1.04
N GLU A 186 -7.17 4.13 -1.15
CA GLU A 186 -7.48 3.46 -2.41
C GLU A 186 -8.78 3.97 -3.02
N ARG A 187 -9.85 4.10 -2.22
CA ARG A 187 -11.13 4.69 -2.67
C ARG A 187 -10.95 6.12 -3.19
N LEU A 188 -10.15 6.94 -2.50
CA LEU A 188 -9.89 8.31 -2.92
C LEU A 188 -9.09 8.36 -4.24
N MET A 189 -8.12 7.46 -4.41
CA MET A 189 -7.36 7.32 -5.65
C MET A 189 -8.26 6.90 -6.81
N GLU A 190 -9.20 5.98 -6.59
CA GLU A 190 -10.16 5.52 -7.59
C GLU A 190 -11.09 6.66 -8.05
N LEU A 191 -11.63 7.44 -7.09
CA LEU A 191 -12.42 8.64 -7.37
C LEU A 191 -11.62 9.66 -8.19
N ARG A 192 -10.36 9.91 -7.82
CA ARG A 192 -9.47 10.83 -8.54
C ARG A 192 -9.19 10.35 -9.96
N LYS A 193 -8.95 9.05 -10.16
CA LYS A 193 -8.78 8.46 -11.50
C LYS A 193 -10.04 8.67 -12.35
N SER A 194 -11.21 8.37 -11.79
CA SER A 194 -12.50 8.58 -12.48
C SER A 194 -12.68 10.04 -12.90
N ALA A 195 -12.46 11.00 -11.99
CA ALA A 195 -12.53 12.43 -12.31
C ALA A 195 -11.56 12.85 -13.43
N ILE A 196 -10.32 12.36 -13.41
CA ILE A 196 -9.33 12.61 -14.47
C ILE A 196 -9.81 12.05 -15.81
N THR A 197 -10.38 10.83 -15.83
CA THR A 197 -10.90 10.24 -17.07
C THR A 197 -12.07 11.04 -17.63
N GLN A 198 -13.00 11.49 -16.78
CA GLN A 198 -14.11 12.34 -17.20
C GLN A 198 -13.60 13.67 -17.75
N SER A 199 -12.66 14.34 -17.07
CA SER A 199 -12.06 15.58 -17.56
C SER A 199 -11.42 15.41 -18.94
N LYS A 200 -10.59 14.37 -19.12
CA LYS A 200 -9.99 14.03 -20.42
C LYS A 200 -11.03 13.77 -21.51
N MET A 201 -12.14 13.09 -21.18
CA MET A 201 -13.24 12.86 -22.13
C MET A 201 -13.91 14.17 -22.54
N THR A 202 -14.21 15.05 -21.58
CA THR A 202 -14.82 16.36 -21.88
C THR A 202 -13.90 17.24 -22.72
N GLU A 203 -12.59 17.21 -22.47
CA GLU A 203 -11.60 17.97 -23.21
C GLU A 203 -11.49 17.47 -24.66
N LYS A 204 -11.46 16.13 -24.86
CA LYS A 204 -11.54 15.53 -26.21
C LYS A 204 -12.79 15.96 -26.96
N MET A 205 -13.96 15.98 -26.30
CA MET A 205 -15.21 16.42 -26.92
C MET A 205 -15.17 17.91 -27.31
N LYS A 206 -14.60 18.78 -26.47
CA LYS A 206 -14.39 20.21 -26.79
C LYS A 206 -13.48 20.38 -27.99
N LEU A 207 -12.37 19.65 -28.04
CA LEU A 207 -11.42 19.69 -29.15
C LEU A 207 -12.05 19.22 -30.46
N GLN A 208 -12.87 18.16 -30.44
CA GLN A 208 -13.63 17.72 -31.61
C GLN A 208 -14.59 18.79 -32.12
N LYS A 209 -15.38 19.40 -31.23
CA LYS A 209 -16.29 20.51 -31.60
C LYS A 209 -15.53 21.69 -32.21
N GLN A 210 -14.34 22.01 -31.69
CA GLN A 210 -13.50 23.08 -32.23
C GLN A 210 -12.98 22.75 -33.62
N LYS A 211 -12.51 21.51 -33.85
CA LYS A 211 -12.09 21.04 -35.17
C LYS A 211 -13.24 21.07 -36.18
N GLU A 212 -14.45 20.69 -35.77
CA GLU A 212 -15.63 20.72 -36.63
C GLU A 212 -16.02 22.16 -37.01
N LYS A 213 -15.96 23.10 -36.05
CA LYS A 213 -16.15 24.53 -36.33
C LYS A 213 -15.11 25.05 -37.31
N GLN A 214 -13.84 24.68 -37.13
CA GLN A 214 -12.76 25.08 -38.03
C GLN A 214 -13.00 24.57 -39.45
N ARG A 215 -13.38 23.30 -39.61
CA ARG A 215 -13.75 22.73 -40.92
C ARG A 215 -14.87 23.52 -41.60
N LYS A 216 -15.93 23.86 -40.87
CA LYS A 216 -17.05 24.68 -41.41
C LYS A 216 -16.61 26.09 -41.82
N ILE A 217 -15.66 26.69 -41.11
CA ILE A 217 -15.09 27.99 -41.48
C ILE A 217 -14.25 27.85 -42.75
N ASP A 218 -13.39 26.82 -42.82
CA ASP A 218 -12.52 26.58 -43.97
C ASP A 218 -13.35 26.30 -45.24
N GLU A 219 -14.41 25.48 -45.14
CA GLU A 219 -15.37 25.24 -46.23
C GLU A 219 -16.03 26.53 -46.71
N ARG A 220 -16.48 27.39 -45.78
CA ARG A 220 -17.04 28.71 -46.13
C ARG A 220 -16.03 29.60 -46.82
N LEU A 221 -14.77 29.58 -46.37
CA LEU A 221 -13.70 30.38 -46.94
C LEU A 221 -13.37 29.92 -48.36
N GLN A 222 -13.35 28.61 -48.60
CA GLN A 222 -13.19 28.02 -49.93
C GLN A 222 -14.35 28.40 -50.86
N ALA A 223 -15.60 28.30 -50.40
CA ALA A 223 -16.78 28.71 -51.17
C ALA A 223 -16.74 30.21 -51.54
N LEU A 224 -16.32 31.07 -50.60
CA LEU A 224 -16.12 32.50 -50.86
C LEU A 224 -15.01 32.75 -51.89
N ALA A 225 -13.88 32.04 -51.79
CA ALA A 225 -12.80 32.14 -52.75
C ALA A 225 -13.24 31.73 -54.16
N GLN A 226 -14.03 30.66 -54.26
CA GLN A 226 -14.60 30.19 -55.53
C GLN A 226 -15.55 31.24 -56.13
N LYS A 227 -16.48 31.77 -55.34
CA LYS A 227 -17.39 32.85 -55.77
C LYS A 227 -16.62 34.11 -56.20
N LYS A 228 -15.51 34.44 -55.53
CA LYS A 228 -14.64 35.57 -55.91
C LYS A 228 -13.95 35.31 -57.26
N LYS A 229 -13.48 34.09 -57.52
CA LYS A 229 -12.91 33.72 -58.83
C LYS A 229 -13.95 33.81 -59.94
N GLU A 230 -15.14 33.26 -59.73
CA GLU A 230 -16.25 33.32 -60.70
C GLU A 230 -16.65 34.76 -61.01
N THR A 231 -16.83 35.59 -59.98
CA THR A 231 -17.16 37.01 -60.18
C THR A 231 -16.05 37.76 -60.91
N GLN A 232 -14.78 37.46 -60.65
CA GLN A 232 -13.65 38.03 -61.39
C GLN A 232 -13.63 37.58 -62.86
N GLN A 233 -13.89 36.30 -63.14
CA GLN A 233 -14.04 35.79 -64.52
C GLN A 233 -15.19 36.48 -65.25
N MET A 234 -16.35 36.62 -64.59
CA MET A 234 -17.50 37.33 -65.15
C MET A 234 -17.18 38.81 -65.43
N ARG A 235 -16.43 39.48 -64.55
CA ARG A 235 -15.96 40.85 -64.79
C ARG A 235 -15.00 40.93 -65.98
N TYR A 236 -14.09 39.97 -66.11
CA TYR A 236 -13.17 39.89 -67.24
C TYR A 236 -13.92 39.70 -68.57
N ILE A 237 -14.88 38.77 -68.63
CA ILE A 237 -15.71 38.55 -69.83
C ILE A 237 -16.48 39.81 -70.19
N LYS A 238 -17.14 40.47 -69.21
CA LYS A 238 -17.86 41.73 -69.45
C LYS A 238 -16.94 42.84 -69.95
N SER A 239 -15.74 42.96 -69.38
CA SER A 239 -14.73 43.93 -69.82
C SER A 239 -14.27 43.67 -71.26
N LYS A 240 -14.00 42.40 -71.60
CA LYS A 240 -13.61 42.00 -72.96
C LYS A 240 -14.72 42.29 -73.99
N ALA A 241 -15.95 41.92 -73.69
CA ALA A 241 -17.11 42.24 -74.55
C ALA A 241 -17.28 43.76 -74.72
N HIS A 242 -17.10 44.54 -73.65
CA HIS A 242 -17.14 46.00 -73.75
C HIS A 242 -16.00 46.55 -74.62
N ALA A 243 -14.78 46.02 -74.51
CA ALA A 243 -13.64 46.42 -75.33
C ALA A 243 -13.88 46.10 -76.82
N GLU A 244 -14.45 44.94 -77.13
CA GLU A 244 -14.85 44.55 -78.49
C GLU A 244 -15.88 45.54 -79.08
N ILE A 245 -16.89 45.93 -78.29
CA ILE A 245 -17.87 46.96 -78.71
C ILE A 245 -17.19 48.31 -79.00
N ILE A 246 -16.24 48.73 -78.16
CA ILE A 246 -15.49 49.99 -78.38
C ILE A 246 -14.68 49.89 -79.67
N GLN A 247 -13.98 48.77 -79.90
CA GLN A 247 -13.21 48.55 -81.13
C GLN A 247 -14.10 48.60 -82.37
N GLN A 248 -15.26 47.94 -82.34
CA GLN A 248 -16.24 48.01 -83.44
C GLN A 248 -16.70 49.45 -83.71
N LYS A 249 -17.00 50.22 -82.67
CA LYS A 249 -17.36 51.64 -82.81
C LYS A 249 -16.21 52.48 -83.39
N GLN A 250 -14.97 52.21 -83.02
CA GLN A 250 -13.80 52.90 -83.56
C GLN A 250 -13.59 52.58 -85.05
N ILE A 251 -13.70 51.31 -85.45
CA ILE A 251 -13.62 50.88 -86.85
C ILE A 251 -14.71 51.57 -87.68
N ALA A 252 -15.96 51.53 -87.21
CA ALA A 252 -17.07 52.23 -87.86
C ALA A 252 -16.82 53.74 -87.98
N ALA A 253 -16.28 54.39 -86.95
CA ALA A 253 -15.93 55.81 -86.99
C ALA A 253 -14.76 56.12 -87.95
N THR A 254 -13.79 55.21 -88.10
CA THR A 254 -12.73 55.34 -89.12
C THR A 254 -13.29 55.18 -90.53
N ASP A 255 -14.22 54.26 -90.74
CA ASP A 255 -14.85 54.04 -92.04
C ASP A 255 -15.76 55.21 -92.43
N ILE A 256 -16.54 55.76 -91.50
CA ILE A 256 -17.31 56.99 -91.74
C ILE A 256 -16.39 58.16 -92.13
N ARG A 257 -15.23 58.30 -91.47
CA ARG A 257 -14.23 59.32 -91.84
C ARG A 257 -13.65 59.08 -93.23
N ARG A 258 -13.29 57.84 -93.56
CA ARG A 258 -12.84 57.46 -94.92
C ARG A 258 -13.91 57.75 -95.97
N GLN A 259 -15.16 57.40 -95.72
CA GLN A 259 -16.28 57.68 -96.61
C GLN A 259 -16.48 59.18 -96.83
N LYS A 260 -16.37 60.01 -95.78
CA LYS A 260 -16.42 61.48 -95.93
C LYS A 260 -15.27 62.01 -96.81
N ILE A 261 -14.05 61.50 -96.65
CA ILE A 261 -12.90 61.86 -97.50
C ILE A 261 -13.14 61.45 -98.96
N ILE A 262 -13.68 60.25 -99.19
CA ILE A 262 -14.04 59.78 -100.54
C ILE A 262 -15.14 60.67 -101.14
N GLN A 263 -16.15 61.04 -100.35
CA GLN A 263 -17.26 61.88 -100.80
C GLN A 263 -16.78 63.29 -101.17
N THR A 264 -15.88 63.91 -100.38
CA THR A 264 -15.30 65.21 -100.72
C THR A 264 -14.43 65.14 -101.97
N LEU A 265 -13.65 64.07 -102.16
CA LEU A 265 -12.90 63.82 -103.40
C LEU A 265 -13.80 63.66 -104.63
N LEU A 266 -14.93 62.96 -104.48
CA LEU A 266 -15.93 62.79 -105.54
C LEU A 266 -16.60 64.12 -105.90
N GLU A 267 -16.97 64.94 -104.91
CA GLU A 267 -17.50 66.28 -105.13
C GLU A 267 -16.49 67.20 -105.80
N TRP A 268 -15.22 67.13 -105.39
CA TRP A 268 -14.12 67.87 -106.02
C TRP A 268 -13.95 67.47 -107.48
N ASN A 269 -13.87 66.17 -107.79
CA ASN A 269 -13.83 65.66 -109.17
C ASN A 269 -15.05 66.09 -110.00
N ARG A 270 -16.24 66.14 -109.39
CA ARG A 270 -17.48 66.57 -110.06
C ARG A 270 -17.41 68.08 -110.40
N LYS A 271 -16.94 68.90 -109.48
CA LYS A 271 -16.67 70.35 -109.71
C LYS A 271 -15.57 70.56 -110.76
N GLU A 272 -14.54 69.73 -110.76
CA GLU A 272 -13.44 69.82 -111.72
C GLU A 272 -13.89 69.47 -113.14
N ARG A 273 -14.74 68.45 -113.31
CA ARG A 273 -15.39 68.16 -114.61
C ARG A 273 -16.26 69.32 -115.10
N ILE A 274 -17.00 69.98 -114.20
CA ILE A 274 -17.81 71.15 -114.55
C ILE A 274 -16.91 72.31 -114.96
N ARG A 275 -15.81 72.57 -114.24
CA ARG A 275 -14.80 73.59 -114.62
C ARG A 275 -14.20 73.32 -115.99
N LYS A 276 -13.83 72.07 -116.28
CA LYS A 276 -13.27 71.68 -117.57
C LYS A 276 -14.25 71.90 -118.71
N LYS A 277 -15.53 71.52 -118.52
CA LYS A 277 -16.61 71.83 -119.48
C LYS A 277 -16.81 73.33 -119.69
N MET A 278 -16.82 74.12 -118.61
CA MET A 278 -16.94 75.58 -118.67
C MET A 278 -15.77 76.24 -119.43
N LEU A 279 -14.56 75.70 -119.28
CA LEU A 279 -13.38 76.16 -120.01
C LEU A 279 -13.47 75.82 -121.50
N GLU A 280 -13.89 74.59 -121.83
CA GLU A 280 -14.10 74.15 -123.22
C GLU A 280 -15.17 74.99 -123.93
N THR A 281 -16.28 75.31 -123.26
CA THR A 281 -17.30 76.22 -123.81
C THR A 281 -16.77 77.64 -124.02
N ARG A 282 -15.91 78.14 -123.12
CA ARG A 282 -15.25 79.45 -123.27
C ARG A 282 -14.31 79.49 -124.48
N LEU A 283 -13.48 78.46 -124.66
CA LEU A 283 -12.58 78.33 -125.80
C LEU A 283 -13.32 78.16 -127.13
N ALA A 284 -14.45 77.45 -127.13
CA ALA A 284 -15.32 77.33 -128.30
C ALA A 284 -15.89 78.70 -128.70
N HIS A 285 -16.37 79.47 -127.72
CA HIS A 285 -16.90 80.82 -127.92
C HIS A 285 -15.82 81.79 -128.44
N GLU A 286 -14.60 81.76 -127.89
CA GLU A 286 -13.48 82.56 -128.41
C GLU A 286 -13.06 82.18 -129.84
N ARG A 287 -13.16 80.90 -130.21
CA ARG A 287 -12.89 80.46 -131.60
C ARG A 287 -13.96 80.95 -132.57
N GLU A 288 -15.21 81.01 -132.15
CA GLU A 288 -16.33 81.54 -132.94
C GLU A 288 -16.22 83.05 -133.15
N GLU A 289 -15.86 83.80 -132.09
CA GLU A 289 -15.58 85.24 -132.16
C GLU A 289 -14.41 85.55 -133.11
N LYS A 290 -13.31 84.77 -133.04
CA LYS A 290 -12.19 84.93 -133.96
C LYS A 290 -12.54 84.58 -135.42
N ARG A 291 -13.48 83.67 -135.69
CA ARG A 291 -13.96 83.40 -137.06
C ARG A 291 -14.77 84.57 -137.62
N LYS A 292 -15.68 85.14 -136.82
CA LYS A 292 -16.51 86.28 -137.24
C LYS A 292 -15.70 87.55 -137.54
N ILE A 293 -14.59 87.77 -136.83
CA ILE A 293 -13.71 88.93 -137.06
C ILE A 293 -12.88 88.78 -138.35
N VAL A 294 -12.63 87.56 -138.83
CA VAL A 294 -11.87 87.32 -140.08
C VAL A 294 -12.75 87.46 -141.33
N GLU A 295 -14.04 87.13 -141.25
CA GLU A 295 -14.96 87.20 -142.41
C GLU A 295 -15.35 88.65 -142.81
N LEU A 296 -15.29 89.62 -141.90
CA LEU A 296 -15.65 91.02 -142.21
C LEU A 296 -14.49 91.86 -142.77
N LYS A 297 -13.32 91.26 -143.04
CA LYS A 297 -12.10 91.95 -143.51
C LYS A 297 -11.88 91.91 -145.03
N TYR A 298 -12.87 91.50 -145.84
CA TYR A 298 -12.72 91.34 -147.30
C TYR A 298 -13.95 91.69 -148.20
N ILE A 299 -14.74 92.71 -147.86
CA ILE A 299 -15.57 93.45 -148.84
C ILE A 299 -15.53 94.95 -148.52
#